data_AF-A0A3D5DNC5-F1
#
_entry.id   AF-A0A3D5DNC5-F1
#
_cell.length_a   1.000
_cell.length_b   1.000
_cell.length_c   1.000
_cell.angle_alpha   90.00
_cell.angle_beta   90.00
_cell.angle_gamma   90.00
#
_symmetry.space_group_name_H-M   'P 1'
#
loop_
_entity.id
_entity.type
_entity.pdbx_description
1 polymer ?
#
loop_
_entity_poly.entity_id
_entity_poly.type
_entity_poly.pdbx_seq_one_letter_code
_entity_poly.pdbx_strand_id
1 'polypeptide(L)'
;MRWYVIALRNHLDSNFYGRASRTEFWMFYLVNAVIVGVLAVTIRVLILLRHAAQSHQGAAAAQPAFSALHVAVAVLVLYVVVMIFPSLTVAVRRLHDTGRPGPYLLFCYIPFGFIWLLTFFAEKGQAGDNQYGPDPRSAVSGGPATRKPAGSS
;
A
#
# COMPACT_ATOMS: atom_id res chain seq x y z
N MET A 1 -3.79 -7.95 18.36
CA MET A 1 -4.11 -8.56 17.05
C MET A 1 -5.39 -8.02 16.40
N ARG A 2 -6.43 -7.62 17.17
CA ARG A 2 -7.66 -7.00 16.62
C ARG A 2 -7.40 -5.76 15.74
N TRP A 3 -6.38 -4.95 16.03
CA TRP A 3 -6.01 -3.78 15.24
C TRP A 3 -5.58 -4.11 13.81
N TYR A 4 -4.84 -5.19 13.60
CA TYR A 4 -4.41 -5.62 12.26
C TYR A 4 -5.60 -6.12 11.43
N VAL A 5 -6.51 -6.87 12.06
CA VAL A 5 -7.71 -7.42 11.38
C VAL A 5 -8.74 -6.33 11.07
N ILE A 6 -8.92 -5.34 11.96
CA ILE A 6 -9.78 -4.17 11.71
C ILE A 6 -9.15 -3.26 10.65
N ALA A 7 -7.84 -3.04 10.69
CA ALA A 7 -7.13 -2.30 9.65
C ALA A 7 -7.26 -3.01 8.29
N LEU A 8 -7.08 -4.33 8.24
CA LEU A 8 -7.21 -5.11 7.00
C LEU A 8 -8.65 -5.10 6.46
N ARG A 9 -9.66 -5.22 7.33
CA ARG A 9 -11.08 -5.17 6.93
C ARG A 9 -11.49 -3.78 6.42
N ASN A 10 -11.05 -2.71 7.10
CA ASN A 10 -11.34 -1.33 6.69
C ASN A 10 -10.43 -0.84 5.53
N HIS A 11 -9.36 -1.55 5.20
CA HIS A 11 -8.52 -1.31 4.00
C HIS A 11 -9.09 -1.94 2.73
N LEU A 12 -9.96 -2.95 2.90
CA LEU A 12 -10.67 -3.59 1.80
C LEU A 12 -12.01 -2.91 1.50
N ASP A 13 -12.45 -1.97 2.35
CA ASP A 13 -13.50 -1.03 1.95
C ASP A 13 -12.91 -0.16 0.84
N SER A 14 -13.35 -0.42 -0.40
CA SER A 14 -13.04 0.33 -1.62
C SER A 14 -13.52 1.79 -1.58
N ASN A 15 -13.88 2.28 -0.39
CA ASN A 15 -14.35 3.62 -0.18
C ASN A 15 -13.13 4.55 -0.07
N PHE A 16 -13.02 5.46 -1.04
CA PHE A 16 -12.01 6.52 -1.04
C PHE A 16 -12.25 7.57 0.07
N TYR A 17 -13.38 7.47 0.78
CA TYR A 17 -13.76 8.39 1.83
C TYR A 17 -13.20 7.97 3.19
N GLY A 18 -12.73 8.94 3.98
CA GLY A 18 -12.06 8.71 5.25
C GLY A 18 -10.60 9.16 5.26
N ARG A 19 -9.95 8.92 6.40
CA ARG A 19 -8.56 9.33 6.68
C ARG A 19 -7.72 8.12 7.05
N ALA A 20 -6.44 8.17 6.69
CA ALA A 20 -5.45 7.17 7.09
C ALA A 20 -4.31 7.85 7.85
N SER A 21 -3.98 7.32 9.03
CA SER A 21 -2.88 7.85 9.81
C SER A 21 -1.52 7.54 9.16
N ARG A 22 -0.46 8.28 9.54
CA ARG A 22 0.91 7.98 9.07
C ARG A 22 1.32 6.53 9.34
N THR A 23 0.98 6.00 10.52
CA THR A 23 1.38 4.65 10.93
C THR A 23 0.65 3.61 10.09
N GLU A 24 -0.65 3.82 9.86
CA GLU A 24 -1.47 2.98 8.99
C GLU A 24 -0.91 2.95 7.56
N PHE A 25 -0.65 4.12 6.98
CA PHE A 25 -0.05 4.25 5.65
C PHE A 25 1.30 3.53 5.56
N TRP A 26 2.27 3.87 6.42
CA TRP A 26 3.61 3.29 6.34
C TRP A 26 3.64 1.79 6.64
N MET A 27 2.81 1.30 7.56
CA MET A 27 2.71 -0.13 7.84
C MET A 27 2.11 -0.90 6.66
N PHE A 28 1.11 -0.34 5.97
CA PHE A 28 0.56 -0.93 4.75
C PHE A 28 1.65 -1.10 3.68
N TYR A 29 2.41 -0.04 3.38
CA TYR A 29 3.49 -0.10 2.40
C TYR A 29 4.64 -1.02 2.84
N LEU A 30 4.97 -1.06 4.13
CA LEU A 30 6.00 -1.95 4.68
C LEU A 30 5.62 -3.43 4.50
N VAL A 31 4.39 -3.81 4.85
CA VAL A 31 3.92 -5.20 4.69
C VAL A 31 3.91 -5.60 3.21
N ASN A 32 3.42 -4.71 2.33
CA ASN A 32 3.47 -4.94 0.89
C ASN A 32 4.90 -5.09 0.37
N ALA A 33 5.83 -4.26 0.85
CA ALA A 33 7.24 -4.34 0.47
C ALA A 33 7.88 -5.68 0.88
N VAL A 34 7.54 -6.19 2.07
CA VAL A 34 8.01 -7.52 2.53
C VAL A 34 7.47 -8.63 1.63
N ILE A 35 6.16 -8.64 1.34
CA ILE A 35 5.54 -9.67 0.50
C ILE A 35 6.15 -9.66 -0.91
N VAL A 36 6.26 -8.48 -1.52
CA VAL A 36 6.88 -8.32 -2.85
C VAL A 36 8.36 -8.70 -2.80
N GLY A 37 9.08 -8.37 -1.73
CA GLY A 37 10.48 -8.76 -1.53
C GLY A 37 10.68 -10.27 -1.50
N VAL A 38 9.85 -11.00 -0.76
CA VAL A 38 9.89 -12.47 -0.70
C VAL A 38 9.59 -13.09 -2.07
N LEU A 39 8.57 -12.61 -2.77
CA LEU A 39 8.25 -13.07 -4.13
C LEU A 39 9.39 -12.78 -5.10
N ALA A 40 10.00 -11.60 -5.03
CA ALA A 40 11.12 -11.21 -5.88
C ALA A 40 12.35 -12.10 -5.64
N VAL A 41 12.71 -12.36 -4.39
CA VAL A 41 13.81 -13.29 -4.04
C VAL A 41 13.52 -14.69 -4.56
N THR A 42 12.30 -15.19 -4.37
CA THR A 42 11.87 -16.50 -4.89
C THR A 42 12.05 -16.59 -6.40
N ILE A 43 11.58 -15.59 -7.15
CA ILE A 43 11.74 -15.51 -8.61
C ILE A 43 13.21 -15.47 -9.01
N ARG A 44 14.05 -14.69 -8.29
CA ARG A 44 15.50 -14.62 -8.56
C ARG A 44 16.18 -15.97 -8.36
N VAL A 45 15.85 -16.68 -7.29
CA VAL A 45 16.37 -18.04 -7.03
C VAL A 45 15.94 -18.99 -8.15
N LEU A 46 14.68 -18.99 -8.56
CA LEU A 46 14.19 -19.84 -9.66
C LEU A 46 14.89 -19.55 -10.99
N ILE A 47 15.18 -18.28 -11.28
CA ILE A 47 15.96 -17.86 -12.47
C ILE A 47 17.38 -18.41 -12.39
N LEU A 48 18.06 -18.28 -11.24
CA LEU A 48 19.43 -18.79 -11.05
C LEU A 48 19.49 -20.32 -11.21
N LEU A 49 18.54 -21.05 -10.60
CA LEU A 49 18.45 -22.50 -10.73
C LEU A 49 18.21 -22.93 -12.18
N ARG A 50 17.36 -22.20 -12.92
CA ARG A 50 17.13 -22.45 -14.36
C ARG A 50 18.40 -22.25 -15.18
N HIS A 51 19.14 -21.16 -14.95
CA HIS A 51 20.39 -20.90 -15.67
C HIS A 51 21.44 -21.97 -15.39
N ALA A 52 21.58 -22.38 -14.12
CA ALA A 52 22.48 -23.46 -13.73
C ALA A 52 22.08 -24.81 -14.35
N ALA A 53 20.78 -25.12 -14.45
CA ALA A 53 20.32 -26.33 -15.12
C ALA A 53 20.60 -26.33 -16.63
N GLN A 54 20.53 -25.16 -17.27
CA GLN A 54 20.79 -25.00 -18.71
C GLN A 54 22.28 -25.14 -19.07
N SER A 55 23.22 -24.84 -18.16
CA SER A 55 24.66 -24.94 -18.44
C SER A 55 25.18 -26.36 -18.55
N HIS A 56 24.45 -27.36 -18.04
CA HIS A 56 24.86 -28.78 -18.08
C HIS A 56 24.26 -29.57 -19.25
N GLN A 57 23.29 -29.03 -19.99
CA GLN A 57 22.59 -29.72 -21.07
C GLN A 57 23.00 -29.15 -22.43
N GLY A 58 23.74 -29.94 -23.23
CA GLY A 58 23.92 -29.67 -24.65
C GLY A 58 22.59 -29.81 -25.40
N ALA A 59 22.20 -28.75 -26.12
CA ALA A 59 21.08 -28.62 -27.06
C ALA A 59 19.72 -29.31 -26.70
N ALA A 60 18.76 -28.45 -26.34
CA ALA A 60 17.31 -28.61 -26.48
C ALA A 60 16.61 -29.77 -25.73
N ALA A 61 16.75 -29.81 -24.41
CA ALA A 61 15.61 -30.24 -23.60
C ALA A 61 14.45 -29.27 -23.86
N ALA A 62 13.33 -29.77 -24.40
CA ALA A 62 12.13 -28.97 -24.63
C ALA A 62 11.76 -28.26 -23.33
N GLN A 63 11.77 -26.92 -23.35
CA GLN A 63 11.38 -26.17 -22.17
C GLN A 63 9.90 -26.42 -21.92
N PRO A 64 9.49 -26.85 -20.72
CA PRO A 64 8.08 -27.04 -20.44
C PRO A 64 7.36 -25.70 -20.63
N ALA A 65 6.28 -25.71 -21.40
CA ALA A 65 5.48 -24.52 -21.69
C ALA A 65 4.98 -23.83 -20.41
N PHE A 66 4.83 -24.59 -19.33
CA PHE A 66 4.49 -24.10 -18.00
C PHE A 66 5.51 -24.60 -16.98
N SER A 67 6.12 -23.69 -16.22
CA SER A 67 7.14 -24.01 -15.22
C SER A 67 6.90 -23.24 -13.92
N ALA A 68 7.57 -23.64 -12.84
CA ALA A 68 7.48 -22.97 -11.54
C ALA A 68 7.77 -21.46 -11.62
N LEU A 69 8.63 -21.04 -12.55
CA LEU A 69 8.88 -19.62 -12.83
C LEU A 69 7.64 -18.90 -13.38
N HIS A 70 6.95 -19.51 -14.35
CA HIS A 70 5.72 -18.94 -14.91
C HIS A 70 4.63 -18.82 -13.83
N VAL A 71 4.50 -19.82 -12.96
CA VAL A 71 3.59 -19.77 -11.80
C VAL A 71 3.96 -18.62 -10.86
N ALA A 72 5.23 -18.51 -10.46
CA ALA A 72 5.68 -17.48 -9.53
C ALA A 72 5.47 -16.07 -10.10
N VAL A 73 5.72 -15.87 -11.40
CA VAL A 73 5.44 -14.60 -12.09
C VAL A 73 3.94 -14.33 -12.17
N ALA A 74 3.11 -15.33 -12.50
CA ALA A 74 1.66 -15.17 -12.54
C ALA A 74 1.08 -14.78 -11.17
N VAL A 75 1.58 -15.38 -10.09
CA VAL A 75 1.21 -15.04 -8.71
C VAL A 75 1.61 -13.59 -8.39
N LEU A 76 2.80 -13.16 -8.77
CA LEU A 76 3.24 -11.76 -8.58
C LEU A 76 2.32 -10.78 -9.34
N VAL A 77 2.00 -11.07 -10.60
CA VAL A 77 1.13 -10.23 -11.42
C VAL A 77 -0.26 -10.14 -10.78
N LEU A 78 -0.84 -11.28 -10.38
CA LEU A 78 -2.15 -11.30 -9.71
C LEU A 78 -2.13 -10.51 -8.41
N TYR A 79 -1.08 -10.67 -7.60
CA TYR A 79 -0.90 -9.90 -6.37
C TYR A 79 -0.87 -8.40 -6.65
N VAL A 80 -0.08 -7.95 -7.62
CA VAL A 80 0.00 -6.54 -8.01
C VAL A 80 -1.36 -6.02 -8.46
N VAL A 81 -2.06 -6.75 -9.33
CA VAL A 81 -3.39 -6.37 -9.83
C VAL A 81 -4.39 -6.17 -8.69
N VAL A 82 -4.42 -7.11 -7.74
CA VAL A 82 -5.31 -7.01 -6.56
C VAL A 82 -4.90 -5.83 -5.66
N MET A 83 -3.61 -5.58 -5.49
CA MET A 83 -3.10 -4.55 -4.58
C MET A 83 -3.10 -3.13 -5.13
N ILE A 84 -3.35 -2.92 -6.44
CA ILE A 84 -3.46 -1.57 -7.02
C ILE A 84 -4.57 -0.78 -6.33
N PHE A 85 -5.75 -1.37 -6.15
CA PHE A 85 -6.89 -0.68 -5.55
C PHE A 85 -6.64 -0.29 -4.08
N PRO A 86 -6.29 -1.22 -3.17
CA PRO A 86 -5.98 -0.88 -1.78
C PRO A 86 -4.86 0.16 -1.67
N SER A 87 -3.81 0.07 -2.50
CA SER A 87 -2.71 1.03 -2.49
C SER A 87 -3.19 2.44 -2.85
N LEU A 88 -4.05 2.56 -3.88
CA LEU A 88 -4.62 3.84 -4.27
C LEU A 88 -5.55 4.40 -3.18
N THR A 89 -6.41 3.55 -2.61
CA THR A 89 -7.34 3.94 -1.55
C THR A 89 -6.61 4.48 -0.32
N VAL A 90 -5.57 3.79 0.15
CA VAL A 90 -4.77 4.23 1.32
C VAL A 90 -4.01 5.52 1.02
N ALA A 91 -3.48 5.67 -0.20
CA ALA A 91 -2.80 6.89 -0.60
C ALA A 91 -3.75 8.10 -0.66
N VAL A 92 -4.98 7.93 -1.17
CA VAL A 92 -6.01 8.98 -1.17
C VAL A 92 -6.41 9.35 0.26
N ARG A 93 -6.69 8.35 1.11
CA ARG A 93 -7.04 8.58 2.52
C ARG A 93 -5.92 9.24 3.31
N ARG A 94 -4.66 9.02 2.91
CA ARG A 94 -3.51 9.70 3.52
C ARG A 94 -3.43 11.18 3.13
N LEU A 95 -3.73 11.51 1.87
CA LEU A 95 -3.86 12.92 1.45
C LEU A 95 -5.02 13.61 2.16
N HIS A 96 -6.15 12.92 2.32
CA HIS A 96 -7.29 13.42 3.07
C HIS A 96 -6.92 13.71 4.54
N ASP A 97 -6.02 12.94 5.13
CA ASP A 97 -5.54 13.19 6.50
C ASP A 97 -4.72 14.48 6.64
N THR A 98 -4.06 14.94 5.57
CA THR A 98 -3.40 16.26 5.51
C THR A 98 -4.31 17.37 4.96
N GLY A 99 -5.59 17.07 4.70
CA GLY A 99 -6.58 18.01 4.18
C GLY A 99 -6.50 18.25 2.67
N ARG A 100 -5.69 17.46 1.95
CA ARG A 100 -5.49 17.60 0.50
C ARG A 100 -6.44 16.68 -0.27
N PRO A 101 -6.97 17.10 -1.44
CA PRO A 101 -7.87 16.27 -2.22
C PRO A 101 -7.11 15.16 -2.98
N GLY A 102 -7.79 14.03 -3.22
CA GLY A 102 -7.24 12.84 -3.89
C GLY A 102 -6.50 13.06 -5.23
N PRO A 103 -6.88 14.01 -6.11
CA PRO A 103 -6.16 14.27 -7.35
C PRO A 103 -4.69 14.68 -7.19
N TYR A 104 -4.26 15.05 -5.97
CA TYR A 104 -2.83 15.24 -5.71
C TYR A 104 -2.01 13.96 -5.96
N LEU A 105 -2.62 12.76 -5.94
CA LEU A 105 -1.91 11.55 -6.35
C LEU A 105 -1.45 11.58 -7.80
N LEU A 106 -2.12 12.32 -8.70
CA LEU A 106 -1.75 12.38 -10.12
C LEU A 106 -0.35 12.99 -10.34
N PHE A 107 0.17 13.74 -9.36
CA PHE A 107 1.56 14.20 -9.39
C PHE A 107 2.57 13.03 -9.39
N CYS A 108 2.15 11.79 -9.07
CA CYS A 108 3.02 10.62 -9.21
C CYS A 108 3.44 10.35 -10.66
N TYR A 109 2.66 10.81 -11.65
CA TYR A 109 2.95 10.66 -13.07
C TYR A 109 3.93 11.72 -13.60
N ILE A 110 4.19 12.77 -12.80
CA ILE A 110 5.18 13.79 -13.14
C ILE A 110 6.55 13.33 -12.64
N PRO A 111 7.63 13.44 -13.44
CA PRO A 111 8.98 13.13 -12.96
C PRO A 111 9.29 13.92 -11.68
N PHE A 112 9.81 13.23 -10.66
CA PHE A 112 10.04 13.75 -9.29
C PHE A 112 8.79 14.11 -8.47
N GLY A 113 7.58 14.12 -9.04
CA GLY A 113 6.36 14.40 -8.29
C GLY A 113 6.07 13.36 -7.20
N PHE A 114 6.58 12.13 -7.35
CA PHE A 114 6.54 11.13 -6.28
C PHE A 114 7.36 11.55 -5.05
N ILE A 115 8.54 12.19 -5.23
CA ILE A 115 9.38 12.66 -4.11
C ILE A 115 8.67 13.78 -3.36
N TRP A 116 8.05 14.70 -4.12
CA TRP A 116 7.23 15.75 -3.53
C TRP A 116 6.04 15.17 -2.75
N LEU A 117 5.34 14.18 -3.29
CA LEU A 117 4.25 13.48 -2.57
C LEU A 117 4.71 12.75 -1.30
N LEU A 118 5.93 12.22 -1.28
CA LEU A 118 6.49 11.60 -0.06
C LEU A 118 6.56 12.60 1.10
N THR A 119 6.79 13.89 0.83
CA THR A 119 6.75 14.92 1.87
C THR A 119 5.37 15.00 2.51
N PHE A 120 4.29 14.95 1.72
CA PHE A 120 2.91 14.94 2.22
C PHE A 120 2.55 13.65 2.94
N PHE A 121 3.07 12.51 2.49
CA PHE A 121 2.88 11.25 3.19
C PHE A 121 3.60 11.21 4.54
N ALA A 122 4.69 11.96 4.71
CA ALA A 122 5.43 12.10 5.95
C ALA A 122 4.88 13.18 6.91
N GLU A 123 4.12 14.17 6.41
CA GLU A 123 3.54 15.26 7.21
C GLU A 123 2.64 14.78 8.37
N LYS A 124 2.48 15.58 9.42
CA LYS A 124 1.50 15.25 10.47
C LYS A 124 0.08 15.51 9.94
N GLY A 125 -0.83 14.56 10.15
CA GLY A 125 -2.25 14.74 9.84
C GLY A 125 -2.90 15.87 10.64
N GLN A 126 -3.90 16.52 10.05
CA GLN A 126 -4.66 17.61 10.67
C GLN A 126 -5.24 17.17 12.02
N ALA A 127 -5.16 18.03 13.04
CA ALA A 127 -5.69 17.72 14.37
C ALA A 127 -7.20 17.91 14.41
N GLY A 128 -7.91 16.93 14.98
CA GLY A 128 -9.38 16.96 15.05
C GLY A 128 -10.02 16.57 13.73
N ASP A 129 -11.34 16.73 13.66
CA ASP A 129 -12.14 16.30 12.52
C ASP A 129 -11.90 17.24 11.31
N ASN A 130 -11.94 16.67 10.11
CA ASN A 130 -11.85 17.45 8.87
C ASN A 130 -12.98 17.05 7.91
N GLN A 131 -13.05 17.70 6.75
CA GLN A 131 -14.09 17.45 5.73
C GLN A 131 -14.14 16.02 5.17
N TYR A 132 -13.09 15.21 5.43
CA TYR A 132 -12.98 13.81 4.99
C TYR A 132 -13.26 12.82 6.13
N GLY A 133 -13.53 13.31 7.35
CA GLY A 133 -13.94 12.48 8.48
C GLY A 133 -13.18 12.77 9.79
N PRO A 134 -13.49 11.99 10.83
CA PRO A 134 -12.93 12.17 12.17
C PRO A 134 -11.43 11.83 12.23
N ASP A 135 -10.71 12.41 13.19
CA ASP A 135 -9.26 12.13 13.36
C ASP A 135 -9.02 10.63 13.60
N PRO A 136 -8.24 9.93 12.76
CA PRO A 136 -7.98 8.50 12.94
C PRO A 136 -7.26 8.16 14.24
N ARG A 137 -6.65 9.15 14.91
CA ARG A 137 -5.95 8.98 16.20
C ARG A 137 -6.90 9.01 17.40
N SER A 138 -8.05 9.67 17.30
CA SER A 138 -9.03 9.73 18.40
C SER A 138 -9.64 8.35 18.69
N ALA A 139 -9.78 7.52 17.65
CA ALA A 139 -10.23 6.14 17.77
C ALA A 139 -9.21 5.22 18.47
N VAL A 140 -7.91 5.55 18.41
CA VAL A 140 -6.83 4.73 19.01
C VAL A 140 -6.58 5.08 20.48
N SER A 141 -6.78 6.34 20.87
CA SER A 141 -6.42 6.82 22.21
C SER A 141 -7.48 6.56 23.29
N GLY A 142 -8.69 6.09 22.95
CA GLY A 142 -9.76 5.82 23.93
C GLY A 142 -10.19 7.05 24.77
N GLY A 143 -9.72 8.25 24.42
CA GLY A 143 -10.05 9.49 25.11
C GLY A 143 -11.37 10.06 24.58
N PRO A 144 -12.22 10.63 25.44
CA PRO A 144 -13.49 11.20 25.00
C PRO A 144 -13.21 12.24 23.92
N ALA A 145 -13.93 12.13 22.81
CA ALA A 145 -13.94 13.13 21.76
C ALA A 145 -14.16 14.49 22.42
N THR A 146 -13.11 15.31 22.49
CA THR A 146 -13.23 16.68 22.97
C THR A 146 -14.03 17.41 21.91
N ARG A 147 -15.37 17.39 22.06
CA ARG A 147 -16.27 18.33 21.40
C ARG A 147 -15.73 19.71 21.73
N LYS A 148 -15.13 20.37 20.73
CA LYS A 148 -14.95 21.80 20.77
C LYS A 148 -16.36 22.39 20.89
N PRO A 149 -16.70 23.14 21.96
CA PRO A 149 -18.01 23.77 22.02
C PRO A 149 -18.10 24.75 20.86
N ALA A 150 -19.21 24.67 20.12
CA ALA A 150 -19.58 25.67 19.14
C ALA A 150 -19.65 27.01 19.87
N GLY A 151 -18.67 27.87 19.62
CA GLY A 151 -18.71 29.26 20.03
C GLY A 151 -19.73 29.97 19.15
N SER A 152 -20.94 30.08 19.67
CA SER A 152 -21.94 31.06 19.26
C SER A 152 -21.51 32.44 19.75
N SER A 153 -21.26 33.36 18.83
CA SER A 153 -21.47 34.81 18.97
C SER A 153 -21.09 35.48 17.67
#